data_AF-A0A941ZH44-F1
#
_entry.id   AF-A0A941ZH44-F1
#
_cell.length_a   1.000
_cell.length_b   1.000
_cell.length_c   1.000
_cell.angle_alpha   90.00
_cell.angle_beta   90.00
_cell.angle_gamma   90.00
#
_symmetry.space_group_name_H-M   'P 1'
#
loop_
_entity.id
_entity.type
_entity.pdbx_description
1 polymer ?
#
loop_
_entity_poly.entity_id
_entity_poly.type
_entity_poly.pdbx_seq_one_letter_code
_entity_poly.pdbx_strand_id
1 'polypeptide(L)'
;MLNSPLIQELIFKGNVPEIREVMKRSREQGMQTFDQALFDLHEAGLISYEDALRNADSVNDLRLHIKLNSKLYGGVAEMQRGIEHLGLTE
;
A
#
# COMPACT_ATOMS: atom_id res chain seq x y z
N MET A 1 -1.62 -14.28 5.11
CA MET A 1 -1.41 -15.15 3.93
C MET A 1 -2.22 -16.41 4.15
N LEU A 2 -2.97 -16.88 3.14
CA LEU A 2 -3.65 -18.16 3.21
C LEU A 2 -2.93 -19.19 2.35
N ASN A 3 -2.91 -20.44 2.81
CA ASN A 3 -2.24 -21.53 2.13
C ASN A 3 -3.07 -22.06 0.95
N SER A 4 -3.12 -21.32 -0.17
CA SER A 4 -3.77 -21.77 -1.40
C SER A 4 -2.85 -22.67 -2.23
N PRO A 5 -3.40 -23.50 -3.15
CA PRO A 5 -2.58 -24.37 -4.02
C PRO A 5 -1.50 -23.60 -4.80
N LEU A 6 -1.81 -22.38 -5.24
CA LEU A 6 -0.85 -21.51 -5.92
C LEU A 6 0.30 -21.08 -4.99
N ILE A 7 0.00 -20.72 -3.75
CA ILE A 7 1.03 -20.37 -2.76
C ILE A 7 1.94 -21.57 -2.47
N GLN A 8 1.38 -22.78 -2.37
CA GLN A 8 2.18 -24.01 -2.18
C GLN A 8 3.15 -24.24 -3.33
N GLU A 9 2.67 -24.09 -4.56
CA GLU A 9 3.50 -24.24 -5.76
C GLU A 9 4.62 -23.19 -5.81
N LEU A 10 4.32 -21.93 -5.47
CA LEU A 10 5.31 -20.87 -5.44
C LEU A 10 6.37 -21.09 -4.35
N ILE A 11 5.97 -21.59 -3.17
CA ILE A 11 6.90 -21.98 -2.11
C ILE A 11 7.79 -23.14 -2.58
N PHE A 12 7.21 -24.17 -3.20
CA PHE A 12 7.96 -25.32 -3.71
C PHE A 12 8.99 -24.94 -4.77
N LYS A 13 8.64 -23.98 -5.65
CA LYS A 13 9.55 -23.43 -6.66
C LYS A 13 10.56 -22.43 -6.10
N GLY A 14 10.44 -22.01 -4.84
CA GLY A 14 11.28 -20.98 -4.23
C GLY A 14 11.01 -19.55 -4.75
N ASN A 15 9.89 -19.33 -5.43
CA ASN A 15 9.54 -18.04 -6.04
C ASN A 15 8.86 -17.10 -5.03
N VAL A 16 9.62 -16.68 -4.02
CA VAL A 16 9.16 -15.78 -2.94
C VAL A 16 8.64 -14.42 -3.45
N PRO A 17 9.22 -13.77 -4.48
CA PRO A 17 8.69 -12.49 -4.97
C PRO A 17 7.26 -12.57 -5.47
N GLU A 18 6.90 -13.66 -6.15
CA GLU A 18 5.56 -13.87 -6.73
C GLU A 18 4.51 -14.08 -5.63
N ILE A 19 4.90 -14.70 -4.51
CA ILE A 19 4.02 -14.87 -3.34
C ILE A 19 3.51 -13.51 -2.84
N ARG A 20 4.39 -12.50 -2.79
CA ARG A 20 4.03 -11.14 -2.37
C ARG A 20 3.02 -10.52 -3.33
N GLU A 21 3.18 -10.73 -4.65
CA GLU A 21 2.24 -10.23 -5.66
C GLU A 21 0.87 -10.92 -5.58
N VAL A 22 0.84 -12.24 -5.37
CA VAL A 22 -0.41 -12.98 -5.12
C VAL A 22 -1.12 -12.46 -3.88
N MET A 23 -0.39 -12.19 -2.80
CA MET A 23 -0.95 -11.60 -1.58
C MET A 23 -1.53 -10.21 -1.83
N LYS A 24 -0.85 -9.36 -2.61
CA LYS A 24 -1.34 -8.02 -2.94
C LYS A 24 -2.68 -8.05 -3.68
N ARG A 25 -2.85 -8.99 -4.62
CA ARG A 25 -4.07 -9.14 -5.45
C ARG A 25 -5.19 -9.87 -4.73
N SER A 26 -4.86 -10.77 -3.80
CA SER A 26 -5.85 -11.65 -3.13
C SER A 26 -6.44 -11.03 -1.86
N ARG A 27 -6.61 -9.70 -1.83
CA ARG A 27 -7.13 -9.00 -0.65
C ARG A 27 -8.57 -9.38 -0.32
N GLU A 28 -9.39 -9.60 -1.34
CA GLU A 28 -10.77 -10.09 -1.18
C GLU A 28 -10.85 -11.49 -0.59
N GLN A 29 -9.81 -12.30 -0.75
CA GLN A 29 -9.71 -13.62 -0.14
C GLN A 29 -9.20 -13.57 1.31
N GLY A 30 -9.02 -12.36 1.88
CA GLY A 30 -8.47 -12.17 3.22
C GLY A 30 -6.94 -12.27 3.29
N MET A 31 -6.24 -12.22 2.15
CA MET A 31 -4.79 -12.04 2.16
C MET A 31 -4.45 -10.56 2.31
N GLN A 32 -3.29 -10.28 2.90
CA GLN A 32 -2.85 -8.92 3.12
C GLN A 32 -1.34 -8.90 3.23
N THR A 33 -0.69 -7.94 2.56
CA THR A 33 0.73 -7.67 2.80
C THR A 33 0.92 -6.80 4.03
N PHE A 34 2.14 -6.77 4.56
CA PHE A 34 2.43 -5.94 5.72
C PHE A 34 2.23 -4.45 5.42
N ASP A 35 2.72 -3.96 4.28
CA ASP A 35 2.50 -2.56 3.85
C ASP A 35 1.01 -2.20 3.73
N GLN A 36 0.18 -3.12 3.24
CA GLN A 36 -1.27 -2.92 3.18
C GLN A 36 -1.87 -2.82 4.60
N ALA A 37 -1.37 -3.60 5.56
CA ALA A 37 -1.77 -3.48 6.96
C ALA A 37 -1.35 -2.15 7.58
N LEU A 38 -0.14 -1.70 7.33
CA LEU A 38 0.34 -0.41 7.82
C LEU A 38 -0.50 0.74 7.25
N PHE A 39 -0.88 0.67 5.97
CA PHE A 39 -1.81 1.63 5.37
C PHE A 39 -3.17 1.62 6.09
N ASP A 40 -3.78 0.44 6.29
CA ASP A 40 -5.09 0.34 6.93
C ASP A 40 -5.06 0.84 8.39
N LEU A 41 -4.00 0.50 9.14
CA LEU A 41 -3.81 0.93 10.52
C LEU A 41 -3.61 2.46 10.61
N HIS A 42 -2.86 3.03 9.67
CA HIS A 42 -2.69 4.47 9.56
C HIS A 42 -4.02 5.16 9.23
N GLU A 43 -4.78 4.65 8.26
CA GLU A 43 -6.12 5.16 7.91
C GLU A 43 -7.10 5.10 9.08
N ALA A 44 -7.00 4.07 9.93
CA ALA A 44 -7.78 3.93 11.14
C ALA A 44 -7.31 4.84 12.29
N GLY A 45 -6.21 5.58 12.11
CA GLY A 45 -5.62 6.44 13.15
C GLY A 45 -4.98 5.67 14.31
N LEU A 46 -4.70 4.38 14.12
CA LEU A 46 -4.14 3.51 15.17
C LEU A 46 -2.61 3.64 15.29
N ILE A 47 -1.95 4.06 14.21
CA ILE A 47 -0.50 4.31 14.17
C ILE A 47 -0.23 5.66 13.51
N SER A 48 0.90 6.28 13.86
CA SER A 48 1.33 7.53 13.22
C SER A 48 1.87 7.26 11.81
N TYR A 49 1.88 8.30 10.97
CA TYR A 49 2.50 8.23 9.64
C TYR A 49 3.99 7.87 9.71
N GLU A 50 4.71 8.38 10.71
CA GLU A 50 6.12 8.06 10.92
C GLU A 50 6.30 6.58 11.29
N ASP A 51 5.46 6.04 12.19
CA ASP A 51 5.51 4.64 12.58
C ASP A 51 5.18 3.70 11.41
N ALA A 52 4.20 4.08 10.58
CA ALA A 52 3.86 3.34 9.37
C ALA A 52 5.05 3.29 8.40
N LEU A 53 5.70 4.42 8.13
CA LEU A 53 6.85 4.47 7.22
C LEU A 53 8.09 3.77 7.77
N ARG A 54 8.35 3.86 9.08
CA ARG A 54 9.52 3.26 9.72
C ARG A 54 9.51 1.73 9.63
N ASN A 55 8.31 1.13 9.65
CA ASN A 55 8.14 -0.32 9.62
C ASN A 55 7.81 -0.86 8.22
N ALA A 56 7.67 0.00 7.20
CA ALA A 56 7.32 -0.44 5.86
C ALA A 56 8.46 -1.24 5.19
N ASP A 57 8.09 -2.33 4.52
CA ASP A 57 9.04 -3.08 3.66
C ASP A 57 9.44 -2.23 2.46
N SER A 58 8.56 -1.36 2.00
CA SER A 58 8.78 -0.44 0.89
C SER A 58 8.27 0.96 1.24
N VAL A 59 9.11 1.71 1.96
CA VAL A 59 8.82 3.08 2.44
C VAL A 59 8.31 4.00 1.33
N ASN A 60 8.92 3.95 0.14
CA ASN A 60 8.52 4.80 -0.98
C ASN A 60 7.12 4.42 -1.51
N ASP A 61 6.85 3.12 -1.66
CA ASP A 61 5.57 2.62 -2.16
C ASP A 61 4.46 2.90 -1.14
N LEU A 62 4.70 2.66 0.15
CA LEU A 62 3.74 2.96 1.20
C LEU A 62 3.48 4.46 1.30
N ARG A 63 4.51 5.30 1.22
CA ARG A 63 4.36 6.77 1.19
C ARG A 63 3.49 7.22 0.03
N LEU A 64 3.76 6.71 -1.17
CA LEU A 64 3.00 7.05 -2.36
C LEU A 64 1.54 6.58 -2.22
N HIS A 65 1.34 5.37 -1.73
CA HIS A 65 0.03 4.79 -1.46
C HIS A 65 -0.77 5.64 -0.46
N ILE A 66 -0.17 6.00 0.67
CA ILE A 66 -0.78 6.89 1.66
C ILE A 66 -1.16 8.21 1.00
N LYS A 67 -0.26 8.89 0.28
CA LYS A 67 -0.57 10.18 -0.34
C LYS A 67 -1.70 10.13 -1.38
N LEU A 68 -1.79 9.06 -2.16
CA LEU A 68 -2.77 8.94 -3.25
C LEU A 68 -4.15 8.45 -2.79
N ASN A 69 -4.18 7.52 -1.83
CA ASN A 69 -5.41 6.81 -1.45
C ASN A 69 -5.89 7.11 -0.01
N SER A 70 -5.08 7.76 0.83
CA SER A 70 -5.48 8.11 2.19
C SER A 70 -6.58 9.16 2.20
N LYS A 71 -7.63 8.91 2.97
CA LYS A 71 -8.67 9.90 3.26
C LYS A 71 -8.18 10.97 4.22
N LEU A 72 -7.23 10.64 5.09
CA LEU A 72 -6.61 11.58 6.03
C LEU A 72 -5.79 12.65 5.29
N TYR A 73 -5.18 12.29 4.16
CA TYR A 73 -4.45 13.22 3.28
C TYR A 73 -5.28 13.77 2.12
N GLY A 74 -6.59 13.48 2.07
CA GLY A 74 -7.48 13.84 0.95
C GLY A 74 -7.48 15.33 0.58
N GLY A 75 -7.09 16.22 1.49
CA GLY A 75 -6.92 17.65 1.19
C GLY A 75 -5.70 18.00 0.32
N VAL A 76 -4.63 17.19 0.32
CA VAL A 76 -3.41 17.48 -0.44
C VAL A 76 -3.49 16.93 -1.86
N ALA A 77 -4.09 15.75 -2.04
CA ALA A 77 -4.30 15.15 -3.36
C ALA A 77 -5.32 15.93 -4.22
N GLU A 78 -6.35 16.53 -3.61
CA GLU A 78 -7.23 17.47 -4.32
C GLU A 78 -6.51 18.78 -4.69
N MET A 79 -5.66 19.31 -3.80
CA MET A 79 -4.92 20.55 -4.05
C MET A 79 -3.93 20.40 -5.22
N GLN A 80 -3.24 19.27 -5.33
CA GLN A 80 -2.29 19.03 -6.43
C GLN A 80 -3.00 18.91 -7.80
N ARG A 81 -4.16 18.24 -7.85
CA ARG A 81 -4.99 18.15 -9.07
C ARG A 81 -5.60 19.50 -9.48
N GLY A 82 -5.89 20.37 -8.51
CA GLY A 82 -6.39 21.72 -8.77
C GLY A 82 -5.34 22.64 -9.43
N ILE A 83 -4.05 22.43 -9.14
CA ILE A 83 -2.96 23.28 -9.65
C ILE A 83 -2.57 22.89 -11.09
N GLU A 84 -2.71 21.62 -11.48
CA GLU A 84 -2.43 21.16 -12.86
C GLU A 84 -3.36 21.80 -13.91
N HIS A 85 -4.56 22.24 -13.51
CA HIS A 85 -5.52 22.86 -14.46
C HIS A 85 -5.39 24.38 -14.59
N LEU A 86 -4.55 25.03 -13.77
CA LEU A 86 -4.42 26.50 -13.78
C LEU A 86 -3.27 27.03 -14.64
N GLY A 87 -2.47 26.19 -15.28
CA GLY A 87 -1.54 26.63 -16.32
C GLY A 87 -0.59 27.77 -15.91
N LEU A 88 -0.13 27.80 -14.65
CA LEU A 88 0.85 28.79 -14.19
C LEU A 88 2.20 28.11 -13.94
N THR A 89 2.82 27.71 -15.05
CA THR A 89 4.29 27.71 -15.17
C THR A 89 4.61 28.63 -16.35
N GLU A 90 4.87 29.89 -16.04
CA GLU A 90 5.83 30.70 -16.80
C GLU A 90 7.14 30.75 -16.01
#